data_AF-A0A8J7KJH9-F1
#
_entry.id   AF-A0A8J7KJH9-F1
#
_cell.length_a   1.000
_cell.length_b   1.000
_cell.length_c   1.000
_cell.angle_alpha   90.00
_cell.angle_beta   90.00
_cell.angle_gamma   90.00
#
_symmetry.space_group_name_H-M   'P 1'
#
loop_
_entity.id
_entity.type
_entity.pdbx_description
1 polymer ?
#
loop_
_entity_poly.entity_id
_entity_poly.type
_entity_poly.pdbx_seq_one_letter_code
_entity_poly.pdbx_strand_id
1 'polypeptide(L)'
;MNCHDDVCVTCSDQAVPVRIAELLDDGLALVDPGGGDLEEVSVALVTARVGDTVLVHAKEAIAVLPREDEAPARATDAVLAEQAATP
;
A
#
# COMPACT_ATOMS: atom_id res chain seq x y z
N MET A 1 27.40 0.03 7.99
CA MET A 1 25.93 0.04 7.95
C MET A 1 25.42 0.10 9.37
N ASN A 2 24.72 1.17 9.74
CA ASN A 2 24.12 1.33 11.07
C ASN A 2 22.60 1.22 10.88
N CYS A 3 22.00 0.13 11.33
CA CYS A 3 20.55 0.01 11.43
C CYS A 3 20.15 0.68 12.74
N HIS A 4 19.40 1.78 12.66
CA HIS A 4 18.71 2.30 13.84
C HIS A 4 17.48 1.41 14.04
N ASP A 5 17.35 0.76 15.19
CA ASP A 5 16.21 -0.10 15.56
C ASP A 5 16.00 -1.37 14.70
N ASP A 6 17.08 -1.99 14.18
CA ASP A 6 17.03 -3.21 13.33
C ASP A 6 16.24 -3.08 12.00
N VAL A 7 15.79 -1.87 11.63
CA VAL A 7 15.10 -1.63 10.36
C VAL A 7 16.05 -0.95 9.37
N CYS A 8 16.56 -1.70 8.40
CA CYS A 8 17.11 -1.11 7.18
C CYS A 8 15.97 -0.63 6.27
N VAL A 9 16.04 0.60 5.75
CA VAL A 9 15.13 1.12 4.70
C VAL A 9 15.05 0.19 3.47
N THR A 10 16.09 -0.62 3.26
CA THR A 10 16.16 -1.64 2.20
C THR A 10 15.45 -2.96 2.53
N CYS A 11 14.97 -3.18 3.76
CA CYS A 11 14.48 -4.48 4.23
C CYS A 11 13.16 -4.40 5.01
N SER A 12 12.54 -3.23 5.10
CA SER A 12 11.22 -3.13 5.71
C SER A 12 10.20 -3.65 4.70
N ASP A 13 9.71 -4.89 4.88
CA ASP A 13 8.64 -5.51 4.08
C ASP A 13 7.26 -4.84 4.29
N GLN A 14 7.24 -3.60 4.77
CA GLN A 14 6.03 -2.87 5.06
C GLN A 14 5.51 -2.22 3.77
N ALA A 15 4.23 -2.44 3.49
CA ALA A 15 3.52 -1.70 2.47
C ALA A 15 2.82 -0.50 3.09
N VAL A 16 2.92 0.66 2.43
CA VAL A 16 2.37 1.91 2.94
C VAL A 16 1.11 2.27 2.15
N PRO A 17 -0.02 2.61 2.82
CA PRO A 17 -1.20 3.11 2.13
C PRO A 17 -0.95 4.54 1.62
N VAL A 18 -1.18 4.76 0.33
CA VAL A 18 -1.06 6.07 -0.33
C VAL A 18 -2.27 6.33 -1.22
N ARG A 19 -2.64 7.59 -1.42
CA ARG A 19 -3.78 7.97 -2.27
C ARG A 19 -3.32 8.34 -3.66
N ILE A 20 -3.99 7.82 -4.69
CA ILE A 20 -3.73 8.20 -6.09
C ILE A 20 -4.27 9.61 -6.34
N ALA A 21 -3.37 10.53 -6.68
CA ALA A 21 -3.69 11.88 -7.09
C ALA A 21 -3.93 11.98 -8.60
N GLU A 22 -3.12 11.28 -9.41
CA GLU A 22 -3.18 11.30 -10.87
C GLU A 22 -2.69 9.97 -11.45
N LEU A 23 -3.23 9.57 -12.60
CA LEU A 23 -2.75 8.43 -13.38
C LEU A 23 -1.91 8.94 -14.56
N LEU A 24 -0.75 8.35 -14.77
CA LEU A 24 0.17 8.65 -15.87
C LEU A 24 0.13 7.52 -16.91
N ASP A 25 0.82 7.74 -18.03
CA ASP A 25 1.06 6.70 -19.03
C ASP A 25 1.95 5.56 -18.48
N ASP A 26 2.06 4.47 -19.25
CA ASP A 26 2.92 3.32 -18.94
C ASP A 26 2.65 2.60 -17.59
N GLY A 27 1.46 2.81 -17.01
CA GLY A 27 1.08 2.18 -15.75
C GLY A 27 1.72 2.83 -14.54
N LEU A 28 2.03 4.13 -14.61
CA LEU A 28 2.52 4.93 -13.49
C LEU A 28 1.39 5.80 -12.90
N ALA A 29 1.57 6.24 -11.66
CA ALA A 29 0.64 7.13 -10.97
C ALA A 29 1.39 8.09 -10.05
N LEU A 30 0.88 9.32 -9.92
CA LEU A 30 1.28 10.22 -8.85
C LEU A 30 0.43 9.95 -7.61
N VAL A 31 1.08 9.75 -6.48
CA VAL A 31 0.44 9.45 -5.19
C VAL A 31 0.84 10.47 -4.14
N ASP A 32 -0.07 10.73 -3.19
CA ASP A 32 0.22 11.52 -1.99
C ASP A 32 0.24 10.58 -0.76
N PRO A 33 1.39 10.44 -0.08
CA PRO A 33 1.50 9.68 1.16
C PRO A 33 0.98 10.43 2.41
N GLY A 34 0.47 11.66 2.25
CA GLY A 34 -0.11 12.47 3.33
C GLY A 34 0.74 13.67 3.75
N GLY A 35 1.76 14.02 2.95
CA GLY A 35 2.66 15.15 3.21
C GLY A 35 2.45 16.35 2.28
N GLY A 36 1.61 16.20 1.24
CA GLY A 36 1.44 17.20 0.19
C GLY A 36 2.49 17.14 -0.93
N ASP A 37 3.51 16.29 -0.77
CA ASP A 37 4.45 15.94 -1.83
C ASP A 37 3.90 14.77 -2.65
N LEU A 38 4.03 14.86 -3.98
CA LEU A 38 3.61 13.80 -4.90
C LEU A 38 4.80 12.90 -5.25
N GLU A 39 4.58 11.59 -5.21
CA GLU A 39 5.56 10.58 -5.60
C GLU A 39 5.06 9.74 -6.78
N GLU A 40 5.96 9.36 -7.67
CA GLU A 40 5.66 8.45 -8.77
C GLU A 40 5.77 6.99 -8.31
N VAL A 41 4.71 6.22 -8.56
CA VAL A 41 4.55 4.82 -8.19
C VAL A 41 4.03 4.03 -9.39
N SER A 42 4.55 2.82 -9.59
CA SER A 42 3.99 1.89 -10.57
C SER A 42 2.70 1.28 -10.06
N VAL A 43 1.67 1.33 -10.89
CA VAL A 43 0.37 0.70 -10.69
C VAL A 43 0.12 -0.46 -11.66
N ALA A 44 1.15 -0.92 -12.38
CA ALA A 44 1.01 -1.95 -13.41
C ALA A 44 0.42 -3.29 -12.90
N LEU A 45 0.58 -3.59 -11.61
CA LEU A 45 0.08 -4.83 -11.00
C LEU A 45 -1.36 -4.76 -10.51
N VAL A 46 -1.98 -3.58 -10.50
CA VAL A 46 -3.33 -3.36 -9.95
C VAL A 46 -4.18 -2.50 -10.89
N THR A 47 -5.50 -2.68 -10.83
CA THR A 47 -6.43 -1.79 -11.53
C THR A 47 -6.93 -0.72 -10.55
N ALA A 48 -6.31 0.46 -10.57
CA ALA A 48 -6.64 1.56 -9.67
C ALA A 48 -7.15 2.79 -10.44
N ARG A 49 -7.86 3.67 -9.73
CA ARG A 49 -8.42 4.93 -10.26
C ARG A 49 -7.95 6.09 -9.40
N VAL A 50 -8.04 7.31 -9.95
CA VAL A 50 -7.82 8.53 -9.17
C VAL A 50 -8.70 8.53 -7.92
N GLY A 51 -8.10 8.84 -6.78
CA GLY A 51 -8.74 8.83 -5.48
C GLY A 51 -8.83 7.47 -4.78
N ASP A 52 -8.39 6.37 -5.41
CA ASP A 52 -8.17 5.11 -4.69
C ASP A 52 -7.02 5.22 -3.69
N THR A 53 -7.09 4.42 -2.64
CA THR A 53 -5.97 4.16 -1.76
C THR A 53 -5.34 2.84 -2.15
N VAL A 54 -4.03 2.83 -2.36
CA VAL A 54 -3.26 1.63 -2.73
C VAL A 54 -2.19 1.35 -1.70
N LEU A 55 -1.85 0.08 -1.51
CA LEU A 55 -0.69 -0.34 -0.74
C LEU A 55 0.53 -0.37 -1.66
N VAL A 56 1.59 0.34 -1.27
CA VAL A 56 2.83 0.44 -2.03
C VAL A 56 3.97 -0.20 -1.28
N HIS A 57 4.71 -1.07 -1.97
CA HIS A 57 5.96 -1.64 -1.49
C HIS A 57 7.02 -1.49 -2.58
N ALA A 58 8.20 -0.97 -2.22
CA ALA A 58 9.30 -0.74 -3.16
C ALA A 58 8.91 0.05 -4.44
N LYS A 59 8.04 1.07 -4.31
CA LYS A 59 7.44 1.88 -5.40
C LYS A 59 6.51 1.13 -6.36
N GLU A 60 6.06 -0.06 -5.97
CA GLU A 60 5.07 -0.85 -6.70
C GLU A 60 3.78 -0.92 -5.90
N ALA A 61 2.64 -0.57 -6.51
CA ALA A 61 1.33 -0.78 -5.93
C ALA A 61 0.96 -2.28 -6.03
N ILE A 62 0.72 -2.89 -4.87
CA ILE A 62 0.46 -4.34 -4.76
C ILE A 62 -0.99 -4.67 -4.42
N ALA A 63 -1.77 -3.69 -3.94
CA ALA A 63 -3.18 -3.86 -3.64
C ALA A 63 -3.95 -2.53 -3.68
N VAL A 64 -5.25 -2.59 -3.98
CA VAL A 64 -6.19 -1.49 -3.81
C VAL A 64 -6.99 -1.73 -2.53
N LEU A 65 -7.07 -0.73 -1.66
CA LEU A 65 -7.88 -0.79 -0.45
C LEU A 65 -9.34 -0.43 -0.77
N PRO A 66 -10.31 -1.10 -0.11
CA PRO A 66 -11.72 -0.75 -0.28
C PRO A 66 -11.96 0.68 0.19
N ARG A 67 -12.75 1.43 -0.59
CA ARG A 67 -13.30 2.72 -0.14
C ARG A 67 -14.31 2.44 0.96
N GLU A 68 -14.32 3.25 2.01
CA GLU A 68 -15.26 3.08 3.14
C GLU A 68 -16.74 3.17 2.71
N ASP A 69 -17.03 3.76 1.54
CA ASP A 69 -18.35 3.87 0.93
C ASP A 69 -18.73 2.67 0.04
N GLU A 70 -17.76 1.89 -0.40
CA GLU A 70 -17.97 0.71 -1.22
C GLU A 70 -18.14 -0.49 -0.28
N ALA A 71 -19.39 -0.87 -0.02
CA ALA A 71 -19.72 -2.00 0.86
C ALA A 71 -18.81 -3.20 0.51
N PRO A 72 -18.03 -3.74 1.47
CA PRO A 72 -17.02 -4.72 1.16
C PRO A 72 -17.69 -5.94 0.54
N ALA A 73 -17.28 -6.32 -0.67
CA ALA A 73 -17.60 -7.60 -1.25
C ALA A 73 -17.03 -8.67 -0.31
N ARG A 74 -17.88 -9.15 0.61
CA ARG A 74 -17.66 -10.19 1.64
C ARG A 74 -16.24 -10.76 1.64
N ALA A 75 -15.41 -10.26 2.56
CA ALA A 75 -14.31 -11.06 3.08
C ALA A 75 -14.90 -12.37 3.60
N THR A 76 -14.51 -13.49 3.02
CA THR A 76 -14.87 -14.79 3.56
C THR A 76 -14.23 -14.92 4.93
N ASP A 77 -15.10 -15.03 5.93
CA ASP A 77 -14.89 -15.54 7.27
C ASP A 77 -13.83 -16.67 7.28
N ALA A 78 -12.85 -16.55 8.20
CA ALA A 78 -11.83 -17.51 8.64
C ALA A 78 -10.35 -17.23 8.28
N VAL A 79 -9.66 -16.47 9.13
CA VAL A 79 -8.41 -16.93 9.79
C VAL A 79 -8.47 -16.54 11.27
N LEU A 80 -8.66 -17.55 12.10
CA LEU A 80 -8.68 -17.54 13.56
C LEU A 80 -7.24 -17.51 14.11
N ALA A 81 -6.98 -16.56 15.02
CA ALA A 81 -6.05 -16.59 16.15
C ALA A 81 -4.86 -17.58 16.14
N GLU A 82 -3.65 -17.10 15.85
CA GLU A 82 -2.37 -17.61 16.42
C GLU A 82 -1.33 -16.47 16.49
N GLN A 83 -1.50 -15.52 17.42
CA GLN A 83 -0.40 -14.65 17.88
C GLN A 83 -0.52 -14.46 19.40
N ALA A 84 -0.54 -15.59 20.10
CA ALA A 84 -0.37 -15.65 21.54
C ALA A 84 0.75 -16.63 21.84
N ALA A 85 1.68 -16.18 22.69
CA ALA A 85 2.76 -16.92 23.34
C ALA A 85 4.04 -17.18 22.53
N THR A 86 5.15 -16.63 23.02
CA THR A 86 6.35 -17.38 23.45
C THR A 86 7.17 -16.45 24.39
N PRO A 87 7.76 -16.98 25.49
CA PRO A 87 7.97 -16.28 26.77
C PRO A 87 9.18 -15.36 26.85
#